data_AF-A0A0S8E0T5-F1
#
_entry.id   AF-A0A0S8E0T5-F1
#
_cell.length_a   1.000
_cell.length_b   1.000
_cell.length_c   1.000
_cell.angle_alpha   90.00
_cell.angle_beta   90.00
_cell.angle_gamma   90.00
#
_symmetry.space_group_name_H-M   'P 1'
#
loop_
_entity.id
_entity.type
_entity.pdbx_description
1 polymer ?
#
loop_
_entity_poly.entity_id
_entity_poly.type
_entity_poly.pdbx_seq_one_letter_code
_entity_poly.pdbx_strand_id
1 'polypeptide(L)'
;FNIDRNKAVRIFAIVSFILCQPAIFLLGKGIVNELDFWGGTFCLVLFATVETFLFTWIFGIDKAWEEIHHGAIIRIPLIYKFIMKYITPTFLFCILGFWFYQEGIPTILMKNVDPANKIYVLVTRLMLVGLFLVLAILVNIAWRRRKSLAMKGGRIV
;
A
#
# COMPACT_ATOMS: atom_id res chain seq x y z
N PHE A 1 -2.25 -15.53 -10.77
CA PHE A 1 -1.20 -16.21 -11.56
C PHE A 1 -1.10 -17.64 -11.07
N ASN A 2 -0.99 -18.64 -11.95
CA ASN A 2 -0.75 -20.03 -11.51
C ASN A 2 0.75 -20.33 -11.60
N ILE A 3 1.54 -19.65 -10.78
CA ILE A 3 3.00 -19.77 -10.74
C ILE A 3 3.35 -20.67 -9.57
N ASP A 4 4.26 -21.62 -9.80
CA ASP A 4 4.79 -22.49 -8.75
C ASP A 4 5.47 -21.67 -7.63
N ARG A 5 5.35 -22.12 -6.38
CA ARG A 5 5.89 -21.40 -5.20
C ARG A 5 7.38 -21.08 -5.36
N ASN A 6 8.19 -22.03 -5.84
CA ASN A 6 9.63 -21.82 -5.98
C ASN A 6 9.93 -20.77 -7.04
N LYS A 7 9.15 -20.71 -8.12
CA LYS A 7 9.27 -19.68 -9.15
C LYS A 7 8.86 -18.31 -8.61
N ALA A 8 7.77 -18.22 -7.85
CA ALA A 8 7.30 -16.98 -7.25
C ALA A 8 8.34 -16.37 -6.29
N VAL A 9 8.92 -17.19 -5.41
CA VAL A 9 9.97 -16.75 -4.48
C VAL A 9 11.21 -16.27 -5.22
N ARG A 10 11.66 -16.97 -6.27
CA ARG A 10 12.81 -16.54 -7.08
C ARG A 10 12.57 -15.20 -7.78
N ILE A 11 11.39 -15.01 -8.37
CA ILE A 11 11.02 -13.73 -9.01
C ILE A 11 11.04 -12.61 -7.96
N PHE A 12 10.39 -12.82 -6.82
CA PHE A 12 10.36 -11.84 -5.74
C PHE A 12 11.78 -11.48 -5.28
N ALA A 13 12.62 -12.48 -4.99
CA ALA A 13 13.99 -12.26 -4.53
C ALA A 13 14.84 -11.47 -5.55
N ILE A 14 14.78 -11.83 -6.84
CA ILE A 14 15.53 -11.13 -7.89
C ILE A 14 15.03 -9.68 -8.02
N VAL A 15 13.72 -9.46 -8.06
CA VAL A 15 13.14 -8.12 -8.18
C VAL A 15 13.49 -7.26 -6.97
N SER A 16 13.31 -7.78 -5.75
CA SER A 16 13.70 -7.07 -4.53
C SER A 16 15.19 -6.76 -4.49
N PHE A 17 16.05 -7.71 -4.88
CA PHE A 17 17.49 -7.48 -4.94
C PHE A 17 17.87 -6.34 -5.88
N ILE A 18 17.27 -6.29 -7.07
CA ILE A 18 17.50 -5.21 -8.05
C ILE A 18 16.98 -3.87 -7.50
N LEU A 19 15.77 -3.84 -6.94
CA LEU A 19 15.16 -2.61 -6.41
C LEU A 19 15.86 -2.06 -5.16
N CYS A 20 16.60 -2.89 -4.42
CA CYS A 20 17.41 -2.44 -3.28
C CYS A 20 18.73 -1.78 -3.69
N GLN A 21 19.26 -2.01 -4.90
CA GLN A 21 20.57 -1.47 -5.30
C GLN A 21 20.63 0.07 -5.22
N PRO A 22 19.64 0.83 -5.71
CA PRO A 22 19.64 2.29 -5.58
C PRO A 22 19.63 2.76 -4.13
N ALA A 23 18.93 2.05 -3.23
CA ALA A 23 18.90 2.38 -1.81
C ALA A 23 20.28 2.22 -1.14
N ILE A 24 21.03 1.19 -1.52
CA ILE A 24 22.35 0.89 -0.97
C ILE A 24 23.41 1.85 -1.52
N PHE A 25 23.51 2.00 -2.84
CA PHE A 25 24.60 2.77 -3.46
C PHE A 25 24.41 4.29 -3.41
N LEU A 26 23.17 4.77 -3.20
CA LEU A 26 22.82 6.20 -3.22
C LEU A 26 22.21 6.67 -1.90
N LEU A 27 22.58 6.01 -0.80
CA LEU A 27 22.08 6.29 0.55
C LEU A 27 22.22 7.77 0.95
N GLY A 28 23.38 8.38 0.66
CA GLY A 28 23.64 9.80 0.94
C GLY A 28 23.01 10.80 -0.03
N LYS A 29 22.25 10.33 -1.05
CA LYS A 29 21.61 11.19 -2.08
C LYS A 29 20.12 11.41 -1.85
N GLY A 30 19.60 10.99 -0.69
CA GLY A 30 18.19 11.16 -0.32
C GLY A 30 17.24 10.09 -0.86
N ILE A 31 17.74 9.06 -1.55
CA ILE A 31 16.90 7.98 -2.10
C ILE A 31 16.20 7.19 -0.99
N VAL A 32 16.95 6.81 0.05
CA VAL A 32 16.38 6.04 1.17
C VAL A 32 15.31 6.85 1.89
N ASN A 33 15.52 8.15 2.08
CA ASN A 33 14.55 9.04 2.70
C ASN A 33 13.24 9.13 1.90
N GLU A 34 13.31 9.20 0.57
CA GLU A 34 12.11 9.19 -0.27
C GLU A 34 11.40 7.83 -0.26
N LEU A 35 12.15 6.72 -0.27
CA LEU A 35 11.56 5.38 -0.17
C LEU A 35 10.85 5.16 1.16
N ASP A 36 11.48 5.55 2.27
CA ASP A 36 10.91 5.48 3.61
C ASP A 36 9.69 6.39 3.77
N PHE A 37 9.79 7.63 3.27
CA PHE A 37 8.70 8.58 3.31
C PHE A 37 7.47 8.07 2.54
N TRP A 38 7.62 7.67 1.28
CA TRP A 38 6.48 7.21 0.48
C TRP A 38 5.98 5.83 0.93
N GLY A 39 6.88 4.88 1.22
CA GLY A 39 6.51 3.51 1.54
C GLY A 39 6.08 3.32 3.00
N GLY A 40 6.94 3.72 3.93
CA GLY A 40 6.80 3.44 5.37
C GLY A 40 6.03 4.51 6.14
N THR A 41 6.00 5.75 5.67
CA THR A 41 5.35 6.86 6.39
C THR A 41 3.99 7.23 5.77
N PHE A 42 3.99 7.77 4.55
CA PHE A 42 2.78 8.33 3.93
C PHE A 42 1.81 7.25 3.45
N CYS A 43 2.25 6.33 2.58
CA CYS A 43 1.35 5.30 2.05
C CYS A 43 0.84 4.36 3.14
N LEU A 44 1.63 4.09 4.19
CA LEU A 44 1.19 3.28 5.33
C LEU A 44 -0.07 3.88 5.96
N VAL A 45 -0.04 5.16 6.33
CA VAL A 45 -1.18 5.85 6.94
C VAL A 45 -2.34 5.98 5.94
N LEU A 46 -2.04 6.28 4.67
CA LEU A 46 -3.06 6.38 3.61
C LEU A 46 -3.80 5.05 3.41
N PHE A 47 -3.08 3.93 3.22
CA PHE A 47 -3.67 2.61 3.03
C PHE A 47 -4.41 2.17 4.29
N ALA A 48 -3.86 2.38 5.49
CA ALA A 48 -4.56 2.07 6.73
C ALA A 48 -5.89 2.85 6.86
N THR A 49 -5.93 4.11 6.41
CA THR A 49 -7.15 4.91 6.39
C THR A 49 -8.19 4.31 5.44
N VAL A 50 -7.77 4.02 4.20
CA VAL A 50 -8.64 3.43 3.18
C VAL A 50 -9.15 2.06 3.63
N GLU A 51 -8.27 1.18 4.10
CA GLU A 51 -8.62 -0.17 4.55
C GLU A 51 -9.55 -0.13 5.77
N THR A 52 -9.27 0.71 6.76
CA THR A 52 -10.14 0.86 7.95
C THR A 52 -11.52 1.37 7.54
N PHE A 53 -11.59 2.33 6.63
CA PHE A 53 -12.86 2.87 6.12
C PHE A 53 -13.63 1.81 5.33
N LEU A 54 -12.98 1.11 4.39
CA LEU A 54 -13.59 0.03 3.63
C LEU A 54 -14.09 -1.09 4.56
N PHE A 55 -13.30 -1.45 5.56
CA PHE A 55 -13.60 -2.56 6.46
C PHE A 55 -14.73 -2.23 7.44
N THR A 56 -14.77 -1.02 8.00
CA THR A 56 -15.76 -0.69 9.04
C THR A 56 -17.04 -0.05 8.52
N TRP A 57 -16.98 0.68 7.39
CA TRP A 57 -18.13 1.38 6.82
C TRP A 57 -18.71 0.66 5.59
N ILE A 58 -17.87 0.28 4.62
CA ILE A 58 -18.36 -0.35 3.37
C ILE A 58 -18.72 -1.82 3.58
N PHE A 59 -17.85 -2.60 4.21
CA PHE A 59 -18.15 -3.98 4.59
C PHE A 59 -19.16 -4.06 5.75
N GLY A 60 -19.14 -3.04 6.61
CA GLY A 60 -20.08 -2.84 7.71
C GLY A 60 -19.56 -3.38 9.05
N ILE A 61 -19.66 -2.56 10.09
CA ILE A 61 -19.04 -2.83 11.41
C ILE A 61 -19.52 -4.13 12.06
N ASP A 62 -20.77 -4.53 11.85
CA ASP A 62 -21.31 -5.75 12.45
C ASP A 62 -20.69 -7.01 11.84
N LYS A 63 -20.58 -7.05 10.51
CA LYS A 63 -19.92 -8.13 9.78
C LYS A 63 -18.42 -8.16 10.06
N ALA A 64 -17.77 -7.01 10.02
CA ALA A 64 -16.37 -6.85 10.40
C ALA A 64 -16.09 -7.37 11.82
N TRP A 65 -16.98 -7.06 12.77
CA TRP A 65 -16.86 -7.50 14.15
C TRP A 65 -17.05 -9.01 14.30
N GLU A 66 -17.98 -9.61 13.54
CA GLU A 66 -18.16 -11.06 13.49
C GLU A 66 -16.92 -11.75 12.91
N GLU A 67 -16.39 -11.26 11.79
CA GLU A 67 -15.17 -11.80 11.15
C GLU A 67 -13.94 -11.71 12.06
N ILE A 68 -13.75 -10.60 12.79
CA ILE A 68 -12.65 -10.48 13.76
C ILE A 68 -12.75 -11.53 14.87
N HIS A 69 -13.96 -11.90 15.27
CA HIS A 69 -14.18 -12.88 16.31
C HIS A 69 -14.33 -14.31 15.80
N HIS A 70 -14.34 -14.51 14.48
CA HIS A 70 -14.41 -15.83 13.87
C HIS A 70 -13.10 -16.58 14.18
N GLY A 71 -13.20 -17.65 14.97
CA GLY A 71 -12.04 -18.45 15.36
C GLY A 71 -11.14 -17.78 16.40
N ALA A 72 -11.56 -16.66 16.99
CA ALA A 72 -10.80 -15.96 18.02
C ALA A 72 -10.94 -16.67 19.37
N ILE A 73 -9.80 -16.97 20.01
CA ILE A 73 -9.74 -17.53 21.36
C ILE A 73 -10.20 -16.49 22.40
N ILE A 74 -9.94 -15.21 22.13
CA ILE A 74 -10.25 -14.08 23.02
C ILE A 74 -11.31 -13.19 22.37
N ARG A 75 -12.28 -12.74 23.18
CA ARG A 75 -13.29 -11.76 22.77
C ARG A 75 -12.80 -10.34 23.08
N ILE A 76 -12.88 -9.47 22.08
CA ILE A 76 -12.52 -8.06 22.22
C ILE A 76 -13.69 -7.31 22.88
N PRO A 77 -13.44 -6.41 23.86
CA PRO A 77 -14.48 -5.61 24.48
C PRO A 77 -15.23 -4.72 23.47
N LEU A 78 -16.55 -4.55 23.67
CA LEU A 78 -17.43 -3.81 22.74
C LEU A 78 -17.02 -2.35 22.50
N ILE A 79 -16.31 -1.72 23.44
CA ILE A 79 -15.78 -0.36 23.25
C ILE A 79 -14.89 -0.26 22.01
N TYR A 80 -14.11 -1.29 21.69
CA TYR A 80 -13.24 -1.30 20.51
C TYR A 80 -14.03 -1.28 19.19
N LYS A 81 -15.28 -1.76 19.18
CA LYS A 81 -16.17 -1.63 18.02
C LYS A 81 -16.45 -0.17 17.69
N PHE A 82 -16.64 0.66 18.71
CA PHE A 82 -16.80 2.11 18.56
C PHE A 82 -15.48 2.79 18.14
N ILE A 83 -14.37 2.40 18.76
CA ILE A 83 -13.03 2.93 18.43
C ILE A 83 -12.71 2.68 16.96
N MET A 84 -12.86 1.44 16.47
CA MET A 84 -12.57 1.09 15.08
C MET A 84 -13.47 1.81 14.08
N LYS A 85 -14.76 1.98 14.39
CA LYS A 85 -15.71 2.62 13.47
C LYS A 85 -15.52 4.13 13.37
N TYR A 86 -15.21 4.80 14.48
CA TYR A 86 -15.23 6.26 14.54
C TYR A 86 -13.89 6.87 14.92
N ILE A 87 -13.25 6.41 15.99
CA ILE A 87 -12.04 7.05 16.52
C ILE A 87 -10.85 6.83 15.59
N THR A 88 -10.54 5.58 15.26
CA THR A 88 -9.41 5.23 14.39
C THR A 88 -9.47 5.92 13.03
N PRO A 89 -10.57 5.80 12.24
CA PRO A 89 -10.63 6.47 10.94
C PRO A 89 -10.55 7.99 11.07
N THR A 90 -11.24 8.60 12.05
CA THR A 90 -11.16 10.05 12.27
C THR A 90 -9.74 10.49 12.59
N PHE A 91 -9.04 9.77 13.46
CA PHE A 91 -7.67 10.07 13.82
C PHE A 91 -6.72 9.99 12.62
N LEU A 92 -6.86 8.95 11.79
CA LEU A 92 -6.08 8.79 10.57
C LEU A 92 -6.38 9.90 9.54
N PHE A 93 -7.66 10.27 9.36
CA PHE A 93 -8.05 11.40 8.52
C PHE A 93 -7.47 12.72 9.04
N CYS A 94 -7.48 12.95 10.35
CA CYS A 94 -6.89 14.14 10.97
C CYS A 94 -5.39 14.22 10.73
N ILE A 95 -4.63 13.14 10.91
CA ILE A 95 -3.19 13.11 10.66
C ILE A 95 -2.90 13.40 9.18
N LEU A 96 -3.60 12.74 8.26
CA LEU A 96 -3.43 12.98 6.82
C LEU A 96 -3.81 14.42 6.44
N GLY A 97 -4.90 14.95 6.99
CA GLY A 97 -5.35 16.31 6.74
C GLY A 97 -4.37 17.36 7.26
N PHE A 98 -3.87 17.16 8.48
CA PHE A 98 -2.88 18.04 9.09
C PHE A 98 -1.55 18.01 8.33
N TRP A 99 -1.08 16.82 7.97
CA TRP A 99 0.10 16.67 7.13
C TRP A 99 -0.07 17.34 5.76
N PHE A 100 -1.23 17.17 5.12
CA PHE A 100 -1.50 17.78 3.81
C PHE A 100 -1.49 19.31 3.89
N TYR A 101 -2.03 19.88 4.97
CA TYR A 101 -2.02 21.32 5.23
C TYR A 101 -0.62 21.89 5.45
N GLN A 102 0.24 21.19 6.20
CA GLN A 102 1.57 21.67 6.56
C GLN A 102 2.63 21.36 5.52
N GLU A 103 2.74 20.09 5.14
CA GLU A 103 3.87 19.52 4.41
C GLU A 103 3.50 19.03 3.02
N GLY A 104 2.22 19.01 2.65
CA GLY A 104 1.76 18.49 1.36
C GLY A 104 2.40 19.21 0.16
N ILE A 105 2.22 20.53 0.07
CA ILE A 105 2.76 21.34 -1.04
C ILE A 105 4.31 21.42 -1.01
N PRO A 106 4.96 21.70 0.15
CA PRO A 106 6.43 21.71 0.23
C PRO A 106 7.09 20.40 -0.20
N THR A 107 6.51 19.26 0.19
CA THR A 107 7.03 17.92 -0.14
C THR A 107 6.91 17.61 -1.63
N ILE A 108 5.76 17.95 -2.24
CA ILE A 108 5.56 17.77 -3.70
C ILE A 108 6.53 18.65 -4.50
N LEU A 109 6.69 19.91 -4.10
CA LEU A 109 7.60 20.87 -4.75
C LEU A 109 9.08 20.68 -4.41
N MET A 110 9.43 19.67 -3.60
CA MET A 110 10.81 19.37 -3.18
C MET A 110 11.54 20.59 -2.59
N LYS A 111 10.82 21.44 -1.84
CA LYS A 111 11.40 22.68 -1.28
C LYS A 111 12.51 22.39 -0.25
N ASN A 112 12.41 21.25 0.43
CA ASN A 112 13.34 20.81 1.47
C ASN A 112 14.49 19.94 0.95
N VAL A 113 14.68 19.85 -0.37
CA VAL A 113 15.72 19.01 -1.00
C VAL A 113 16.83 19.88 -1.58
N ASP A 114 18.07 19.56 -1.24
CA ASP A 114 19.27 20.17 -1.82
C ASP A 114 19.18 20.12 -3.37
N PRO A 115 19.37 21.25 -4.08
CA PRO A 115 19.38 21.29 -5.54
C PRO A 115 20.23 20.20 -6.20
N ALA A 116 21.37 19.82 -5.62
CA ALA A 116 22.26 18.79 -6.14
C ALA A 116 21.64 17.37 -6.08
N ASN A 117 20.68 17.13 -5.19
CA ASN A 117 20.06 15.83 -4.97
C ASN A 117 18.67 15.69 -5.61
N LYS A 118 18.08 16.78 -6.14
CA LYS A 118 16.74 16.78 -6.75
C LYS A 118 16.58 15.75 -7.86
N ILE A 119 17.62 15.52 -8.66
CA ILE A 119 17.57 14.52 -9.73
C ILE A 119 17.39 13.10 -9.19
N TYR A 120 18.08 12.75 -8.10
CA TYR A 120 17.97 11.42 -7.49
C TYR A 120 16.59 11.22 -6.88
N VAL A 121 16.07 12.23 -6.19
CA VAL A 121 14.70 12.23 -5.65
C VAL A 121 13.66 12.04 -6.75
N LEU A 122 13.78 12.77 -7.87
CA LEU A 122 12.87 12.63 -9.00
C LEU A 122 12.92 11.23 -9.60
N VAL A 123 14.11 10.66 -9.80
CA VAL A 123 14.29 9.29 -10.29
C VAL A 123 13.66 8.27 -9.33
N THR A 124 13.82 8.45 -8.02
CA THR A 124 13.18 7.58 -7.02
C THR A 124 11.65 7.65 -7.11
N ARG A 125 11.07 8.84 -7.25
CA ARG A 125 9.61 9.00 -7.42
C ARG A 125 9.11 8.36 -8.71
N LEU A 126 9.83 8.53 -9.82
CA LEU A 126 9.49 7.87 -11.08
C LEU A 126 9.58 6.35 -10.98
N MET A 127 10.61 5.82 -10.28
CA MET A 127 10.75 4.40 -10.00
C MET A 127 9.57 3.87 -9.18
N LEU A 128 9.12 4.60 -8.14
CA LEU A 128 7.97 4.22 -7.31
C LEU A 128 6.67 4.21 -8.12
N VAL A 129 6.42 5.24 -8.94
CA VAL A 129 5.26 5.28 -9.84
C VAL A 129 5.32 4.13 -10.85
N GLY A 130 6.50 3.86 -11.42
CA GLY A 130 6.72 2.73 -12.31
C GLY A 130 6.41 1.39 -11.64
N LEU A 131 6.89 1.18 -10.42
CA LEU A 131 6.59 -0.02 -9.63
C LEU A 131 5.08 -0.17 -9.39
N PHE A 132 4.41 0.91 -8.99
CA PHE A 132 2.96 0.91 -8.77
C PHE A 132 2.20 0.56 -10.05
N LEU A 133 2.56 1.15 -11.20
CA LEU A 133 1.94 0.86 -12.49
C LEU A 133 2.16 -0.60 -12.92
N VAL A 134 3.37 -1.13 -12.74
CA VAL A 134 3.66 -2.55 -13.01
C VAL A 134 2.76 -3.45 -12.16
N LEU A 135 2.66 -3.19 -10.86
CA LEU A 135 1.79 -3.96 -9.97
C LEU A 135 0.30 -3.85 -10.39
N ALA A 136 -0.18 -2.65 -10.71
CA ALA A 136 -1.55 -2.42 -11.16
C ALA A 136 -1.85 -3.16 -12.47
N ILE A 137 -0.92 -3.16 -13.43
CA ILE A 137 -1.04 -3.90 -14.68
C ILE A 137 -1.05 -5.41 -14.41
N LEU A 138 -0.17 -5.91 -13.55
CA LEU A 138 -0.13 -7.33 -13.18
C LEU A 138 -1.45 -7.78 -12.53
N VAL A 139 -2.04 -6.95 -11.66
CA VAL A 139 -3.36 -7.20 -11.06
C VAL A 139 -4.45 -7.21 -12.14
N ASN A 140 -4.44 -6.25 -13.07
CA ASN A 140 -5.40 -6.20 -14.17
C ASN A 140 -5.30 -7.45 -15.07
N ILE A 141 -4.09 -7.87 -15.42
CA ILE A 141 -3.83 -9.09 -16.19
C ILE A 141 -4.34 -10.31 -15.41
N ALA A 142 -4.05 -10.41 -14.12
CA ALA A 142 -4.52 -11.51 -13.28
C ALA A 142 -6.05 -11.58 -13.25
N TRP A 143 -6.72 -10.43 -13.14
CA TRP A 143 -8.18 -10.34 -13.13
C TRP A 143 -8.80 -10.75 -14.47
N ARG A 144 -8.25 -10.27 -15.60
CA ARG A 144 -8.70 -10.65 -16.95
C ARG A 144 -8.55 -12.15 -17.20
N ARG A 145 -7.44 -12.75 -16.75
CA ARG A 145 -7.22 -14.20 -16.84
C ARG A 145 -8.24 -14.98 -16.01
N ARG A 146 -8.56 -14.54 -14.79
CA ARG A 146 -9.60 -15.15 -13.95
C ARG A 146 -10.97 -15.13 -14.65
N LYS A 147 -11.36 -13.98 -15.22
CA LYS A 147 -12.62 -13.87 -15.98
C LYS A 147 -12.65 -14.80 -17.19
N SER A 148 -11.56 -14.89 -17.96
CA SER A 148 -11.48 -15.80 -19.11
C SER A 148 -11.58 -17.28 -18.73
N LEU A 149 -11.02 -17.68 -17.58
CA LEU A 149 -11.10 -19.05 -17.09
C LEU A 149 -12.52 -19.39 -16.60
N ALA A 150 -13.16 -18.46 -15.87
CA ALA A 150 -14.56 -18.62 -15.47
C ALA A 150 -15.52 -18.77 -16.67
N MET A 151 -15.30 -18.02 -17.75
CA MET A 151 -16.10 -18.11 -18.98
C MET A 151 -15.88 -19.41 -19.78
N LYS A 152 -14.69 -20.03 -19.69
CA LYS A 152 -14.40 -21.32 -20.35
C LYS A 152 -14.90 -22.52 -19.53
N GLY A 153 -14.91 -22.44 -18.20
CA GLY A 153 -15.44 -23.47 -17.31
C GLY A 153 -16.98 -23.57 -17.31
N GLY A 154 -17.68 -22.50 -17.69
CA GLY A 154 -19.15 -22.47 -17.81
C GLY A 154 -19.71 -22.94 -19.15
N ARG A 155 -18.89 -23.50 -20.06
CA ARG A 155 -19.34 -24.09 -21.35
C ARG A 155 -19.36 -25.62 -21.35
N ILE A 156 -19.20 -26.25 -20.18
CA ILE A 156 -19.32 -27.69 -20.00
C ILE A 156 -20.41 -27.96 -18.96
N VAL A 157 -21.64 -27.53 -19.27
CA VAL A 157 -22.89 -28.07 -18.73
C VAL A 157 -23.91 -28.01 -19.86
#